data_AF-A0A4D9DER2-F1
#
_entry.id   AF-A0A4D9DER2-F1
#
_cell.length_a   1.000
_cell.length_b   1.000
_cell.length_c   1.000
_cell.angle_alpha   90.00
_cell.angle_beta   90.00
_cell.angle_gamma   90.00
#
_symmetry.space_group_name_H-M   'P 1'
#
loop_
_entity.id
_entity.type
_entity.pdbx_description
1 polymer ?
#
loop_
_entity_poly.entity_id
_entity_poly.type
_entity_poly.pdbx_seq_one_letter_code
_entity_poly.pdbx_strand_id
1 'polypeptide(L)'
;MSGVLPTLVAVLWGGILGAGGQGAKPESRGVCARHTLRVPLVYNETFSRPLHQPYLTLCPGGRICSTYRTTYRVAVRQVSRDVLQTCAICCQGWKKRHVGANTCEEGESRGARLGGGTPTPPPPINPSPSTAVCHKPCQNGGICASPDRCHCRPGWGGRYCHVGSCQDGRNGFGYEVNR
;
A
#
# COMPACT_ATOMS: atom_id res chain seq x y z
N MET A 1 -2.55 -21.22 84.08
CA MET A 1 -3.40 -21.76 83.00
C MET A 1 -3.36 -20.76 81.86
N SER A 2 -2.67 -21.13 80.78
CA SER A 2 -2.87 -20.74 79.35
C SER A 2 -3.23 -19.27 79.07
N GLY A 3 -2.44 -18.42 78.42
CA GLY A 3 -1.54 -18.61 77.28
C GLY A 3 -1.95 -17.55 76.24
N VAL A 4 -1.20 -16.45 76.13
CA VAL A 4 -1.52 -15.33 75.22
C VAL A 4 -0.36 -15.13 74.24
N LEU A 5 -0.72 -15.11 72.96
CA LEU A 5 -0.04 -14.58 71.77
C LEU A 5 1.15 -15.37 71.18
N PRO A 6 0.95 -16.07 70.03
CA PRO A 6 2.04 -16.48 69.17
C PRO A 6 2.56 -15.30 68.36
N THR A 7 3.85 -15.01 68.55
CA THR A 7 4.84 -14.60 67.55
C THR A 7 4.34 -13.92 66.27
N LEU A 8 4.49 -12.60 66.23
CA LEU A 8 4.76 -11.86 64.99
C LEU A 8 6.15 -12.24 64.46
N VAL A 9 6.31 -12.11 63.14
CA VAL A 9 7.54 -12.09 62.34
C VAL A 9 7.97 -13.45 61.75
N ALA A 10 7.41 -13.76 60.57
CA ALA A 10 8.21 -14.20 59.44
C ALA A 10 7.60 -13.61 58.17
N VAL A 11 8.36 -12.68 57.61
CA VAL A 11 8.08 -11.88 56.42
C VAL A 11 7.60 -12.74 55.26
N LEU A 12 6.49 -12.31 54.65
CA LEU A 12 5.87 -12.88 53.46
C LEU A 12 6.91 -13.02 52.34
N TRP A 13 7.43 -14.23 52.18
CA TRP A 13 8.22 -14.62 51.03
C TRP A 13 7.27 -14.80 49.84
N GLY A 14 7.67 -14.25 48.70
CA GLY A 14 7.09 -14.60 47.41
C GLY A 14 5.97 -13.66 46.97
N GLY A 15 6.38 -12.47 46.52
CA GLY A 15 5.64 -11.80 45.46
C GLY A 15 5.53 -12.75 44.28
N ILE A 16 4.34 -13.31 44.06
CA ILE A 16 4.02 -13.93 42.78
C ILE A 16 3.81 -12.77 41.82
N LEU A 17 4.90 -12.42 41.11
CA LEU A 17 4.81 -11.71 39.85
C LEU A 17 3.88 -12.53 38.95
N GLY A 18 2.63 -12.09 38.86
CA GLY A 18 1.72 -12.53 37.81
C GLY A 18 2.33 -12.11 36.48
N ALA A 19 3.10 -13.02 35.87
CA ALA A 19 3.44 -12.94 34.47
C ALA A 19 2.16 -13.21 33.67
N GLY A 20 1.31 -12.19 33.57
CA GLY A 20 0.23 -12.12 32.59
C GLY A 20 0.83 -11.95 31.19
N GLY A 21 1.44 -13.02 30.67
CA GLY A 21 1.77 -13.12 29.26
C GLY A 21 0.47 -13.24 28.48
N GLN A 22 -0.11 -12.11 28.08
CA GLN A 22 -1.17 -12.07 27.08
C GLN A 22 -0.56 -12.56 25.76
N GLY A 23 -0.62 -13.88 25.54
CA GLY A 23 -0.41 -14.47 24.22
C GLY A 23 -1.49 -13.91 23.30
N ALA A 24 -1.11 -12.89 22.52
CA ALA A 24 -1.96 -12.30 21.50
C ALA A 24 -2.49 -13.44 20.61
N LYS A 25 -3.80 -13.66 20.67
CA LYS A 25 -4.50 -14.68 19.90
C LYS A 25 -4.27 -14.39 18.41
N PRO A 26 -3.82 -15.36 17.60
CA PRO A 26 -3.46 -15.10 16.20
C PRO A 26 -4.70 -14.64 15.42
N GLU A 27 -4.69 -13.39 15.00
CA GLU A 27 -5.70 -12.79 14.13
C GLU A 27 -5.47 -13.33 12.71
N SER A 28 -6.06 -14.50 12.41
CA SER A 28 -5.91 -15.33 11.20
C SER A 28 -4.59 -16.12 11.09
N ARG A 29 -4.65 -17.30 10.43
CA ARG A 29 -3.50 -18.20 10.24
C ARG A 29 -2.29 -17.43 9.68
N GLY A 30 -1.17 -17.45 10.40
CA GLY A 30 0.13 -16.93 9.93
C GLY A 30 0.36 -15.43 10.01
N VAL A 31 -0.57 -14.62 10.51
CA VAL A 31 -0.42 -13.16 10.64
C VAL A 31 -0.14 -12.79 12.09
N CYS A 32 1.00 -12.14 12.34
CA CYS A 32 1.45 -11.75 13.69
C CYS A 32 1.16 -10.27 14.00
N ALA A 33 1.04 -9.42 12.98
CA ALA A 33 0.67 -8.01 13.15
C ALA A 33 0.05 -7.46 11.86
N ARG A 34 -0.67 -6.34 11.98
CA ARG A 34 -1.18 -5.56 10.84
C ARG A 34 -0.67 -4.12 10.93
N HIS A 35 -0.19 -3.58 9.82
CA HIS A 35 0.20 -2.18 9.70
C HIS A 35 -0.76 -1.46 8.75
N THR A 36 -1.11 -0.22 9.05
CA THR A 36 -2.02 0.58 8.22
C THR A 36 -1.22 1.70 7.56
N LEU A 37 -1.09 1.64 6.24
CA LEU A 37 -0.43 2.66 5.44
C LEU A 37 -1.43 3.70 4.92
N ARG A 38 -1.06 4.98 4.98
CA ARG A 38 -1.74 6.06 4.24
C ARG A 38 -1.12 6.19 2.87
N VAL A 39 -1.90 5.95 1.81
CA VAL A 39 -1.43 6.00 0.43
C VAL A 39 -2.18 7.09 -0.33
N PRO A 40 -1.49 8.09 -0.89
CA PRO A 40 -2.13 9.13 -1.69
C PRO A 40 -2.60 8.54 -3.02
N LEU A 41 -3.91 8.42 -3.19
CA LEU A 41 -4.55 8.04 -4.46
C LEU A 41 -4.85 9.29 -5.26
N VAL A 42 -4.12 9.46 -6.37
CA VAL A 42 -4.33 10.55 -7.32
C VAL A 42 -5.31 10.11 -8.41
N TYR A 43 -6.42 10.82 -8.57
CA TYR A 43 -7.42 10.55 -9.59
C TYR A 43 -7.97 11.82 -10.25
N ASN A 44 -8.56 11.65 -11.43
CA ASN A 44 -9.20 12.71 -12.20
C ASN A 44 -10.61 12.96 -11.68
N GLU A 45 -10.88 14.16 -11.17
CA GLU A 45 -12.21 14.58 -10.73
C GLU A 45 -12.76 15.66 -11.67
N THR A 46 -13.99 15.49 -12.14
CA THR A 46 -14.70 16.51 -12.94
C THR A 46 -15.28 17.58 -12.04
N PHE A 47 -15.12 18.85 -12.40
CA PHE A 47 -15.66 19.99 -11.66
C PHE A 47 -16.26 21.05 -12.60
N SER A 48 -17.18 21.87 -12.08
CA SER A 48 -17.76 23.01 -12.79
C SER A 48 -16.84 24.23 -12.69
N ARG A 49 -16.20 24.61 -13.80
CA ARG A 49 -15.36 25.81 -13.88
C ARG A 49 -16.19 27.00 -14.38
N PRO A 50 -16.23 28.12 -13.64
CA PRO A 50 -16.92 29.32 -14.09
C PRO A 50 -16.19 29.98 -15.27
N LEU A 51 -16.98 30.56 -16.16
CA LEU A 51 -16.58 31.33 -17.33
C LEU A 51 -17.37 32.65 -17.31
N HIS A 52 -16.67 33.76 -17.12
CA HIS A 52 -17.30 35.08 -17.10
C HIS A 52 -17.25 35.69 -18.50
N GLN A 53 -18.42 35.88 -19.11
CA GLN A 53 -18.56 36.56 -20.39
C GLN A 53 -19.15 37.96 -20.17
N PRO A 54 -18.43 39.04 -20.51
CA PRO A 54 -18.94 40.40 -20.40
C PRO A 54 -19.90 40.72 -21.55
N TYR A 55 -20.99 41.40 -21.24
CA TYR A 55 -21.87 42.06 -22.20
C TYR A 55 -21.89 43.55 -21.87
N LEU A 56 -21.64 44.37 -22.89
CA LEU A 56 -21.60 45.82 -22.80
C LEU A 56 -22.98 46.39 -23.12
N THR A 57 -23.46 47.31 -22.29
CA THR A 57 -24.74 47.99 -22.45
C THR A 57 -24.56 49.49 -22.26
N LEU A 58 -25.47 50.28 -22.82
CA LEU A 58 -25.49 51.73 -22.63
C LEU A 58 -26.32 52.07 -21.39
N CYS A 59 -25.69 52.75 -20.44
CA CYS A 59 -26.36 53.27 -19.25
C CYS A 59 -26.95 54.66 -19.48
N PRO A 60 -27.88 55.12 -18.62
CA PRO A 60 -28.33 56.51 -18.61
C PRO A 60 -27.13 57.47 -18.56
N GLY A 61 -27.16 58.50 -19.41
CA GLY A 61 -26.06 59.46 -19.55
C GLY A 61 -24.94 59.03 -20.52
N GLY A 62 -25.17 58.04 -21.38
CA GLY A 62 -24.27 57.70 -22.50
C GLY A 62 -22.98 56.97 -22.10
N ARG A 63 -22.92 56.43 -20.87
CA ARG A 63 -21.78 55.62 -20.41
C ARG A 63 -21.93 54.17 -20.86
N ILE A 64 -20.80 53.52 -21.12
CA ILE A 64 -20.75 52.07 -21.34
C ILE A 64 -20.69 51.38 -19.98
N CYS A 65 -21.67 50.52 -19.71
CA CYS A 65 -21.73 49.67 -18.54
C CYS A 65 -21.45 48.22 -18.91
N SER A 66 -20.60 47.56 -18.14
CA SER A 66 -20.33 46.13 -18.28
C SER A 66 -21.17 45.34 -17.31
N THR A 67 -21.81 44.30 -17.82
CA THR A 67 -22.60 43.34 -17.05
C THR A 67 -22.10 41.94 -17.40
N TYR A 68 -22.03 41.01 -16.44
CA TYR A 68 -21.34 39.72 -16.62
C TYR A 68 -22.29 38.52 -16.56
N ARG A 69 -22.10 37.55 -17.47
CA ARG A 69 -22.83 36.28 -17.47
C ARG A 69 -21.85 35.21 -17.06
N THR A 70 -22.10 34.58 -15.93
CA THR A 70 -21.34 33.40 -15.53
C THR A 70 -21.96 32.18 -16.20
N THR A 71 -21.21 31.57 -17.11
CA THR A 71 -21.53 30.23 -17.64
C THR A 71 -20.62 29.22 -16.95
N TYR A 72 -21.10 28.01 -16.72
CA TYR A 72 -20.28 26.94 -16.14
C TYR A 72 -19.93 25.94 -17.23
N ARG A 73 -18.66 25.54 -17.28
CA ARG A 73 -18.20 24.43 -18.12
C ARG A 73 -17.60 23.32 -17.28
N VAL A 74 -17.77 22.08 -17.72
CA VAL A 74 -17.11 20.93 -17.08
C VAL A 74 -15.62 20.98 -17.40
N ALA A 75 -14.79 20.82 -16.37
CA ALA A 75 -13.35 20.72 -16.45
C ALA A 75 -12.85 19.56 -15.57
N VAL A 76 -11.60 19.16 -15.73
CA VAL A 76 -10.99 18.06 -14.95
C VAL A 76 -9.86 18.63 -14.10
N ARG A 77 -9.77 18.18 -12.84
CA ARG A 77 -8.65 18.47 -11.93
C ARG A 77 -8.06 17.18 -11.39
N GLN A 78 -6.76 17.19 -11.11
CA GLN A 78 -6.12 16.13 -10.34
C GLN A 78 -6.48 16.31 -8.86
N VAL A 79 -6.98 15.26 -8.23
CA VAL A 79 -7.27 15.25 -6.79
C VAL A 79 -6.47 14.12 -6.15
N SER A 80 -5.77 14.43 -5.05
CA SER A 80 -5.12 13.44 -4.21
C SER A 80 -5.99 13.19 -2.98
N ARG A 81 -6.32 11.93 -2.73
CA ARG A 81 -7.00 11.50 -1.50
C ARG A 81 -6.22 10.38 -0.84
N ASP A 82 -6.02 10.47 0.47
CA ASP A 82 -5.34 9.43 1.22
C ASP A 82 -6.27 8.23 1.44
N VAL A 83 -5.81 7.05 1.03
CA VAL A 83 -6.50 5.78 1.23
C VAL A 83 -5.71 4.96 2.24
N LEU A 84 -6.42 4.38 3.22
CA LEU A 84 -5.82 3.49 4.21
C LEU A 84 -5.71 2.08 3.64
N GLN A 85 -4.49 1.58 3.50
CA GLN A 85 -4.21 0.20 3.12
C GLN A 85 -3.70 -0.58 4.32
N THR A 86 -4.35 -1.71 4.63
CA THR A 86 -3.91 -2.60 5.71
C THR A 86 -3.03 -3.72 5.16
N CYS A 87 -1.83 -3.86 5.72
CA CYS A 87 -0.91 -4.90 5.33
C CYS A 87 -0.58 -5.84 6.47
N ALA A 88 -0.61 -7.13 6.15
CA ALA A 88 -0.28 -8.20 7.09
C ALA A 88 1.24 -8.36 7.24
N ILE A 89 1.69 -8.53 8.47
CA ILE A 89 3.05 -8.92 8.85
C ILE A 89 2.97 -10.39 9.22
N CYS A 90 3.66 -11.23 8.44
CA CYS A 90 3.64 -12.67 8.63
C CYS A 90 4.50 -13.07 9.83
N CYS A 91 4.06 -14.10 10.54
CA CYS A 91 4.85 -14.75 11.57
C CYS A 91 6.10 -15.42 10.96
N GLN A 92 7.10 -15.73 11.79
CA GLN A 92 8.30 -16.44 11.33
C GLN A 92 7.92 -17.78 10.68
N GLY A 93 8.48 -18.08 9.50
CA GLY A 93 8.14 -19.26 8.71
C GLY A 93 6.93 -19.08 7.77
N TRP A 94 6.20 -17.97 7.88
CA TRP A 94 5.05 -17.66 7.03
C TRP A 94 5.41 -16.61 6.00
N LYS A 95 4.88 -16.76 4.78
CA LYS A 95 5.13 -15.83 3.66
C LYS A 95 3.83 -15.47 2.98
N LYS A 96 3.79 -14.26 2.41
CA LYS A 96 2.67 -13.86 1.56
C LYS A 96 2.76 -14.60 0.23
N ARG A 97 1.62 -15.07 -0.27
CA ARG A 97 1.50 -15.65 -1.62
C ARG A 97 1.79 -14.63 -2.71
N HIS A 98 1.38 -13.39 -2.47
CA HIS A 98 1.56 -12.25 -3.36
C HIS A 98 1.97 -11.01 -2.58
N VAL A 99 2.71 -10.11 -3.22
CA VAL A 99 3.26 -8.89 -2.59
C VAL A 99 2.16 -8.04 -1.91
N GLY A 100 0.95 -7.99 -2.49
CA GLY A 100 -0.21 -7.30 -1.92
C GLY A 100 -1.16 -8.17 -1.09
N ALA A 101 -0.81 -9.42 -0.78
CA ALA A 101 -1.68 -10.28 0.01
C ALA A 101 -1.77 -9.80 1.47
N ASN A 102 -2.97 -9.85 2.02
CA ASN A 102 -3.28 -9.58 3.42
C ASN A 102 -3.34 -10.87 4.28
N THR A 103 -3.05 -12.02 3.66
CA THR A 103 -2.97 -13.33 4.30
C THR A 103 -1.57 -13.90 4.13
N CYS A 104 -1.18 -14.74 5.09
CA CYS A 104 0.08 -15.43 5.09
C CYS A 104 -0.16 -16.93 4.95
N GLU A 105 0.62 -17.59 4.12
CA GLU A 105 0.61 -19.04 3.95
C GLU A 105 1.90 -19.62 4.52
N GLU A 106 1.85 -20.85 5.04
CA GLU A 106 3.00 -21.53 5.59
C GLU A 106 3.98 -21.79 4.45
N GLY A 107 5.16 -21.19 4.56
CA GLY A 107 6.17 -21.24 3.51
C GLY A 107 6.89 -22.57 3.54
N GLU A 108 6.22 -23.67 3.22
CA GLU A 108 6.94 -24.88 2.83
C GLU A 108 7.72 -24.52 1.57
N SER A 109 9.03 -24.75 1.61
CA SER A 109 9.91 -24.56 0.47
C SER A 109 9.62 -25.65 -0.54
N ARG A 110 8.45 -25.57 -1.20
CA ARG A 110 8.23 -26.27 -2.45
C ARG A 110 9.14 -25.60 -3.47
N GLY A 111 10.42 -25.99 -3.43
CA GLY A 111 11.19 -26.14 -4.64
C GLY A 111 10.23 -26.72 -5.66
N ALA A 112 10.10 -26.01 -6.78
CA ALA A 112 9.28 -26.43 -7.88
C ALA A 112 9.48 -27.94 -8.05
N ARG A 113 8.43 -28.74 -7.79
CA ARG A 113 8.36 -30.04 -8.44
C ARG A 113 8.39 -29.69 -9.91
N LEU A 114 9.56 -29.84 -10.52
CA LEU A 114 9.69 -30.00 -11.95
C LEU A 114 8.78 -31.17 -12.28
N GLY A 115 7.55 -30.87 -12.67
CA GLY A 115 6.75 -31.82 -13.44
C GLY A 115 7.62 -32.18 -14.64
N GLY A 116 7.82 -33.48 -14.85
CA GLY A 116 8.56 -34.02 -15.98
C GLY A 116 7.83 -33.73 -17.29
N GLY A 117 7.93 -32.49 -17.75
CA GLY A 117 7.69 -32.12 -19.14
C GLY A 117 8.98 -32.36 -19.90
N THR A 118 8.92 -33.21 -20.93
CA THR A 118 9.97 -33.40 -21.92
C THR A 118 10.40 -32.05 -22.50
N PRO A 119 11.71 -31.73 -22.58
CA PRO A 119 12.16 -30.47 -23.15
C PRO A 119 11.90 -30.47 -24.66
N THR A 120 10.91 -29.70 -25.10
CA THR A 120 10.75 -29.36 -26.53
C THR A 120 11.87 -28.40 -26.93
N PRO A 121 12.55 -28.61 -28.08
CA PRO A 121 13.62 -27.72 -28.51
C PRO A 121 13.07 -26.31 -28.75
N PRO A 122 13.80 -25.26 -28.33
CA PRO A 122 13.37 -23.88 -28.56
C PRO A 122 13.35 -23.58 -30.07
N PRO A 123 12.39 -22.78 -30.57
CA PRO A 123 12.46 -22.26 -31.92
C PRO A 123 13.74 -21.43 -32.10
N PRO A 124 14.30 -21.34 -33.32
CA PRO A 124 15.52 -20.58 -33.57
C PRO A 124 15.33 -19.12 -33.14
N ILE A 125 16.10 -18.71 -32.14
CA ILE A 125 16.13 -17.34 -31.62
C ILE A 125 16.81 -16.48 -32.68
N ASN A 126 16.04 -15.62 -33.34
CA ASN A 126 16.57 -14.57 -34.18
C ASN A 126 17.01 -13.43 -33.23
N PRO A 127 18.30 -13.13 -33.06
CA PRO A 127 18.75 -12.17 -32.07
C PRO A 127 18.55 -10.78 -32.65
N SER A 128 17.38 -10.19 -32.40
CA SER A 128 17.23 -8.74 -32.53
C SER A 128 17.57 -8.11 -31.18
N PRO A 129 18.34 -7.00 -31.13
CA PRO A 129 18.75 -6.38 -29.87
C PRO A 129 17.56 -5.57 -29.34
N SER A 130 16.52 -6.26 -28.89
CA SER A 130 15.37 -5.59 -28.31
C SER A 130 15.71 -5.23 -26.88
N THR A 131 15.92 -3.93 -26.67
CA THR A 131 15.62 -3.29 -25.39
C THR A 131 14.38 -3.96 -24.78
N ALA A 132 14.41 -4.29 -23.49
CA ALA A 132 13.27 -4.93 -22.85
C ALA A 132 12.05 -4.02 -22.96
N VAL A 133 11.14 -4.31 -23.90
CA VAL A 133 9.90 -3.56 -24.10
C VAL A 133 8.76 -4.37 -23.50
N CYS A 134 8.06 -3.78 -22.53
CA CYS A 134 6.90 -4.37 -21.89
C CYS A 134 5.64 -3.93 -22.65
N HIS A 135 4.70 -4.85 -22.93
CA HIS A 135 3.47 -4.48 -23.64
C HIS A 135 2.59 -3.50 -22.85
N LYS A 136 2.64 -3.58 -21.52
CA LYS A 136 2.14 -2.53 -20.62
C LYS A 136 3.28 -1.86 -19.87
N PRO A 137 3.27 -0.52 -19.76
CA PRO A 137 4.32 0.19 -19.04
C PRO A 137 4.30 -0.16 -17.55
N CYS A 138 5.49 -0.33 -16.98
CA CYS A 138 5.68 -0.48 -15.54
C CYS A 138 5.30 0.83 -14.84
N GLN A 139 4.47 0.75 -13.80
CA GLN A 139 4.05 1.92 -13.01
C GLN A 139 5.06 2.24 -11.90
N ASN A 140 4.90 3.39 -11.26
CA ASN A 140 5.61 3.78 -10.02
C ASN A 140 7.14 3.66 -10.09
N GLY A 141 7.72 3.99 -11.25
CA GLY A 141 9.16 3.99 -11.48
C GLY A 141 9.80 2.61 -11.61
N GLY A 142 9.01 1.57 -11.88
CA GLY A 142 9.52 0.25 -12.25
C GLY A 142 10.21 0.25 -13.61
N ILE A 143 11.18 -0.65 -13.80
CA ILE A 143 12.00 -0.77 -15.02
C ILE A 143 11.61 -2.05 -15.74
N CYS A 144 11.41 -1.98 -17.06
CA CYS A 144 11.15 -3.19 -17.84
C CYS A 144 12.45 -4.00 -17.95
N ALA A 145 12.46 -5.21 -17.39
CA ALA A 145 13.64 -6.07 -17.35
C ALA A 145 13.58 -7.17 -18.42
N SER A 146 12.39 -7.56 -18.87
CA SER A 146 12.13 -8.51 -19.95
C SER A 146 10.68 -8.36 -20.44
N PRO A 147 10.28 -8.97 -21.58
CA PRO A 147 8.90 -8.90 -22.06
C PRO A 147 7.90 -9.24 -20.96
N ASP A 148 6.97 -8.32 -20.71
CA ASP A 148 5.93 -8.36 -19.67
C ASP A 148 6.38 -8.57 -18.21
N ARG A 149 7.66 -8.33 -17.93
CA ARG A 149 8.22 -8.43 -16.57
C ARG A 149 8.92 -7.14 -16.15
N CYS A 150 8.30 -6.50 -15.16
CA CYS A 150 8.83 -5.30 -14.51
C CYS A 150 9.68 -5.63 -13.29
N HIS A 151 10.78 -4.90 -13.13
CA HIS A 151 11.53 -4.78 -11.88
C HIS A 151 10.99 -3.59 -11.09
N CYS A 152 10.37 -3.84 -9.95
CA CYS A 152 9.71 -2.81 -9.15
C CYS A 152 10.67 -2.18 -8.14
N ARG A 153 10.49 -0.88 -7.89
CA ARG A 153 11.17 -0.18 -6.80
C ARG A 153 10.74 -0.77 -5.44
N PRO A 154 11.55 -0.60 -4.38
CA PRO A 154 11.14 -0.95 -3.02
C PRO A 154 9.74 -0.42 -2.71
N GLY A 155 8.93 -1.25 -2.07
CA GLY A 155 7.54 -0.92 -1.74
C GLY A 155 6.51 -0.96 -2.86
N TRP A 156 6.88 -1.45 -4.05
CA TRP A 156 5.94 -1.72 -5.14
C TRP A 156 6.03 -3.17 -5.61
N GLY A 157 4.92 -3.71 -6.10
CA GLY A 157 4.80 -5.08 -6.56
C GLY A 157 3.67 -5.30 -7.57
N GLY A 158 3.47 -6.57 -7.93
CA GLY A 158 2.61 -6.97 -9.04
C GLY A 158 3.33 -6.91 -10.39
N ARG A 159 2.71 -7.49 -11.45
CA ARG A 159 3.33 -7.63 -12.78
C ARG A 159 3.79 -6.30 -13.39
N TYR A 160 3.08 -5.22 -13.07
CA TYR A 160 3.33 -3.87 -13.58
C TYR A 160 3.63 -2.85 -12.47
N CYS A 161 4.07 -3.29 -11.29
CA CYS A 161 4.42 -2.42 -10.16
C CYS A 161 3.29 -1.48 -9.68
N HIS A 162 2.03 -1.87 -9.86
CA HIS A 162 0.85 -1.08 -9.51
C HIS A 162 0.36 -1.34 -8.07
N VAL A 163 0.89 -2.37 -7.41
CA VAL A 163 0.47 -2.76 -6.05
C VAL A 163 1.47 -2.20 -5.04
N GLY A 164 1.00 -1.39 -4.10
CA GLY A 164 1.80 -0.97 -2.96
C GLY A 164 2.14 -2.16 -2.06
N SER A 165 3.41 -2.29 -1.68
CA SER A 165 3.92 -3.32 -0.78
C SER A 165 4.41 -2.69 0.52
N CYS A 166 4.02 -3.29 1.64
CA CYS A 166 4.69 -3.01 2.92
C CYS A 166 5.94 -3.89 3.00
N GLN A 167 7.11 -3.26 3.06
CA GLN A 167 8.35 -3.93 3.45
C GLN A 167 8.65 -3.51 4.88
N ASP A 168 8.70 -4.49 5.78
CA ASP A 168 9.30 -4.40 7.12
C ASP A 168 8.98 -3.11 7.90
N GLY A 169 7.69 -2.79 8.02
CA GLY A 169 7.21 -1.68 8.86
C GLY A 169 7.51 -0.26 8.37
N ARG A 170 8.14 -0.07 7.21
CA ARG A 170 8.29 1.26 6.59
C ARG A 170 7.31 1.43 5.44
N ASN A 171 6.79 2.65 5.29
CA ASN A 171 6.01 3.04 4.12
C ASN A 171 6.87 2.72 2.88
N GLY A 172 6.45 1.75 2.08
CA GLY A 172 7.20 1.34 0.89
C GLY A 172 7.29 2.43 -0.17
N PHE A 173 6.56 3.52 -0.01
CA PHE A 173 6.67 4.68 -0.87
C PHE A 173 7.90 5.47 -0.45
N GLY A 174 8.94 5.47 -1.29
CA GLY A 174 10.13 6.31 -1.13
C GLY A 174 9.84 7.82 -1.23
N TYR A 175 8.70 8.31 -0.74
CA TYR A 175 8.53 9.69 -0.37
C TYR A 175 8.77 9.80 1.15
N GLU A 176 9.80 10.57 1.52
CA GLU A 176 9.99 11.02 2.88
C GLU A 176 8.72 11.76 3.30
N VAL A 177 8.02 11.25 4.32
CA VAL A 177 6.97 12.02 4.98
C VAL A 177 7.73 13.08 5.76
N ASN A 178 7.83 14.29 5.21
CA ASN A 178 8.27 15.45 5.98
C ASN A 178 7.38 15.55 7.23
N ARG A 179 8.02 15.36 8.38
CA ARG A 179 7.43 15.38 9.71
C ARG A 179 7.25 16.81 10.18
#